data_AF-A0A078GN71-F1
#
_entry.id   AF-A0A078GN71-F1
#
_cell.length_a   1.000
_cell.length_b   1.000
_cell.length_c   1.000
_cell.angle_alpha   90.00
_cell.angle_beta   90.00
_cell.angle_gamma   90.00
#
_symmetry.space_group_name_H-M   'P 1'
#
loop_
_entity.id
_entity.type
_entity.pdbx_description
1 polymer ?
#
loop_
_entity_poly.entity_id
_entity_poly.type
_entity_poly.pdbx_seq_one_letter_code
_entity_poly.pdbx_strand_id
1 'polypeptide(L)'
;MPESINFENSAITLGRLAWIRPDLVAPHMEHFMKPWCLALAMVRDDLEKEDAFRGLCAVVKVNPSGGVSSLVFICKAIASWHEIRSEDVNSEVSQVLNGYKQMLGNSWAECWSALDPPVKERLARYQV
;
A
#
# COMPACT_ATOMS: atom_id res chain seq x y z
N MET A 1 24.69 14.31 2.07
CA MET A 1 23.22 14.44 2.17
C MET A 1 22.68 13.05 2.38
N PRO A 2 21.79 12.78 3.35
CA PRO A 2 21.38 11.41 3.60
C PRO A 2 20.42 10.99 2.49
N GLU A 3 20.77 9.92 1.76
CA GLU A 3 20.00 9.36 0.64
C GLU A 3 18.55 9.01 1.02
N SER A 4 18.25 8.85 2.31
CA SER A 4 16.91 8.54 2.84
C SER A 4 15.86 9.62 2.60
N ILE A 5 16.22 10.91 2.63
CA ILE A 5 15.25 12.01 2.45
C ILE A 5 14.68 12.01 1.02
N ASN A 6 15.43 11.54 0.03
CA ASN A 6 15.00 11.57 -1.37
C ASN A 6 13.91 10.53 -1.66
N PHE A 7 13.95 9.36 -1.03
CA PHE A 7 12.99 8.28 -1.30
C PHE A 7 11.63 8.53 -0.66
N GLU A 8 11.59 9.07 0.56
CA GLU A 8 10.34 9.41 1.25
C GLU A 8 9.57 10.51 0.50
N ASN A 9 10.25 11.61 0.16
CA ASN A 9 9.63 12.72 -0.58
C ASN A 9 9.14 12.30 -1.97
N SER A 10 9.91 11.44 -2.65
CA SER A 10 9.50 10.88 -3.95
C SER A 10 8.27 9.98 -3.81
N ALA A 11 8.22 9.15 -2.76
CA ALA A 11 7.09 8.28 -2.49
C ALA A 11 5.80 9.05 -2.16
N ILE A 12 5.91 10.12 -1.37
CA ILE A 12 4.79 11.02 -1.04
C ILE A 12 4.31 11.74 -2.31
N THR A 13 5.24 12.28 -3.10
CA THR A 13 4.91 13.00 -4.34
C THR A 13 4.21 12.09 -5.34
N LEU A 14 4.72 10.86 -5.51
CA LEU A 14 4.08 9.85 -6.36
C LEU A 14 2.68 9.50 -5.85
N GLY A 15 2.50 9.37 -4.53
CA GLY A 15 1.18 9.13 -3.94
C GLY A 15 0.19 10.26 -4.18
N ARG A 16 0.60 11.52 -4.04
CA ARG A 16 -0.26 12.67 -4.39
C ARG A 16 -0.63 12.68 -5.87
N LEU A 17 0.30 12.40 -6.77
CA LEU A 17 0.03 12.28 -8.21
C LEU A 17 -0.95 11.12 -8.49
N ALA A 18 -0.69 9.96 -7.90
CA ALA A 18 -1.52 8.76 -8.00
C ALA A 18 -2.94 8.96 -7.49
N TRP A 19 -3.13 9.83 -6.49
CA TRP A 19 -4.46 10.16 -5.98
C TRP A 19 -5.23 11.04 -6.97
N ILE A 20 -4.58 12.01 -7.62
CA ILE A 20 -5.23 12.93 -8.58
C ILE A 20 -5.48 12.23 -9.93
N ARG A 21 -4.51 11.44 -10.41
CA ARG A 21 -4.51 10.78 -11.73
C ARG A 21 -4.09 9.31 -11.64
N PRO A 22 -4.88 8.45 -10.95
CA PRO A 22 -4.56 7.03 -10.83
C PRO A 22 -4.52 6.33 -12.19
N ASP A 23 -5.30 6.80 -13.16
CA ASP A 23 -5.35 6.32 -14.54
C ASP A 23 -4.02 6.42 -15.28
N LEU A 24 -3.19 7.43 -14.96
CA LEU A 24 -1.88 7.61 -15.57
C LEU A 24 -0.79 6.79 -14.87
N VAL A 25 -1.00 6.44 -13.61
CA VAL A 25 0.02 5.80 -12.76
C VAL A 25 -0.15 4.28 -12.74
N ALA A 26 -1.39 3.79 -12.69
CA ALA A 26 -1.72 2.37 -12.59
C ALA A 26 -1.17 1.47 -13.72
N PRO A 27 -1.09 1.91 -15.00
CA PRO A 27 -0.51 1.08 -16.06
C PRO A 27 0.99 0.78 -15.86
N HIS A 28 1.69 1.58 -15.06
CA HIS A 28 3.15 1.47 -14.85
C HIS A 28 3.53 0.87 -13.50
N MET A 29 2.54 0.48 -12.69
CA MET A 29 2.74 0.11 -11.29
C MET A 29 3.72 -1.06 -11.09
N GLU A 30 3.78 -2.02 -12.01
CA GLU A 30 4.70 -3.17 -11.92
C GLU A 30 6.18 -2.76 -11.83
N HIS A 31 6.55 -1.61 -12.40
CA HIS A 31 7.92 -1.12 -12.40
C HIS A 31 8.37 -0.50 -11.07
N PHE A 32 7.43 0.07 -10.30
CA PHE A 32 7.78 0.88 -9.13
C PHE A 32 7.05 0.46 -7.84
N MET A 33 6.05 -0.43 -7.90
CA MET A 33 5.21 -0.72 -6.74
C MET A 33 6.01 -1.27 -5.55
N LYS A 34 6.94 -2.20 -5.80
CA LYS A 34 7.82 -2.74 -4.77
C LYS A 34 8.68 -1.65 -4.07
N PRO A 35 9.54 -0.89 -4.78
CA PRO A 35 10.35 0.15 -4.12
C PRO A 35 9.49 1.25 -3.50
N TRP A 36 8.34 1.57 -4.09
CA TRP A 36 7.40 2.56 -3.53
C TRP A 36 6.80 2.09 -2.20
N CYS A 37 6.30 0.85 -2.12
CA CYS A 37 5.78 0.27 -0.88
C CYS A 37 6.85 0.22 0.23
N LEU A 38 8.10 -0.12 -0.13
CA LEU A 38 9.21 -0.12 0.82
C LEU A 38 9.51 1.28 1.35
N ALA A 39 9.49 2.31 0.48
CA ALA A 39 9.66 3.69 0.91
C ALA A 39 8.49 4.16 1.80
N LEU A 40 7.25 3.88 1.41
CA LEU A 40 6.04 4.23 2.20
C LEU A 40 6.05 3.58 3.59
N ALA A 41 6.60 2.37 3.72
CA ALA A 41 6.71 1.69 5.01
C ALA A 41 7.65 2.41 6.00
N MET A 42 8.55 3.25 5.50
CA MET A 42 9.50 4.03 6.31
C MET A 42 8.99 5.43 6.67
N VAL A 43 7.99 5.93 5.94
CA VAL A 43 7.38 7.25 6.22
C VAL A 43 6.69 7.22 7.58
N ARG A 44 6.83 8.33 8.33
CA ARG A 44 6.20 8.52 9.64
C ARG A 44 4.69 8.65 9.50
N ASP A 45 3.95 8.27 10.53
CA ASP A 45 2.48 8.33 10.50
C ASP A 45 2.01 9.79 10.68
N ASP A 46 1.95 10.52 9.57
CA ASP A 46 1.49 11.90 9.46
C ASP A 46 0.58 12.11 8.24
N LEU A 47 0.18 13.36 8.00
CA LEU A 47 -0.68 13.72 6.88
C LEU A 47 -0.06 13.40 5.52
N GLU A 48 1.28 13.42 5.40
CA GLU A 48 1.95 13.12 4.14
C GLU A 48 1.87 11.63 3.81
N LYS A 49 1.99 10.77 4.83
CA LYS A 49 1.74 9.34 4.66
C LYS A 49 0.28 9.07 4.34
N GLU A 50 -0.66 9.79 4.96
CA GLU A 50 -2.09 9.65 4.64
C GLU A 50 -2.36 9.98 3.16
N ASP A 51 -1.88 11.13 2.68
CA ASP A 51 -1.96 11.51 1.25
C ASP A 51 -1.38 10.43 0.34
N ALA A 52 -0.22 9.89 0.72
CA ALA A 52 0.47 8.91 -0.10
C ALA A 52 -0.31 7.58 -0.18
N PHE A 53 -0.90 7.15 0.92
CA PHE A 53 -1.73 5.94 0.97
C PHE A 53 -3.07 6.10 0.25
N ARG A 54 -3.67 7.31 0.22
CA ARG A 54 -4.83 7.58 -0.66
C ARG A 54 -4.47 7.30 -2.12
N GLY A 55 -3.29 7.73 -2.56
CA GLY A 55 -2.78 7.43 -3.90
C GLY A 55 -2.52 5.96 -4.16
N LEU A 56 -1.88 5.27 -3.21
CA LEU A 56 -1.65 3.82 -3.30
C LEU A 56 -2.96 3.05 -3.47
N CYS A 57 -3.96 3.36 -2.64
CA CYS A 57 -5.27 2.72 -2.71
C CYS A 57 -5.97 3.03 -4.04
N ALA A 58 -5.93 4.28 -4.50
CA ALA A 58 -6.52 4.67 -5.78
C ALA A 58 -5.92 3.91 -6.97
N VAL A 59 -4.60 3.81 -7.04
CA VAL A 59 -3.89 3.08 -8.12
C VAL A 59 -4.21 1.60 -8.10
N VAL A 60 -4.21 0.98 -6.91
CA VAL A 60 -4.53 -0.44 -6.76
C VAL A 60 -5.99 -0.72 -7.13
N LYS A 61 -6.93 0.16 -6.78
CA LYS A 61 -8.35 0.00 -7.15
C LYS A 61 -8.57 0.10 -8.66
N VAL A 62 -7.78 0.92 -9.36
CA VAL A 62 -7.85 1.05 -10.83
C VAL A 62 -7.23 -0.16 -11.54
N ASN A 63 -6.12 -0.71 -11.03
CA ASN A 63 -5.46 -1.87 -11.61
C ASN A 63 -5.05 -2.90 -10.52
N PRO A 64 -5.99 -3.68 -9.97
CA PRO A 64 -5.68 -4.63 -8.91
C PRO A 64 -4.77 -5.76 -9.41
N SER A 65 -4.93 -6.19 -10.67
CA SER A 65 -4.12 -7.25 -11.27
C SER A 65 -2.63 -6.87 -11.35
N GLY A 66 -2.31 -5.62 -11.71
CA GLY A 66 -0.93 -5.13 -11.76
C GLY A 66 -0.24 -5.05 -10.39
N GLY A 67 -1.00 -5.08 -9.29
CA GLY A 67 -0.46 -5.05 -7.93
C GLY A 67 -0.22 -6.42 -7.31
N VAL A 68 -0.75 -7.50 -7.89
CA VAL A 68 -0.67 -8.86 -7.33
C VAL A 68 0.79 -9.30 -7.13
N SER A 69 1.66 -9.02 -8.11
CA SER A 69 3.09 -9.36 -8.05
C SER A 69 3.82 -8.67 -6.88
N SER A 70 3.28 -7.55 -6.39
CA SER A 70 3.82 -6.75 -5.30
C SER A 70 2.95 -6.79 -4.04
N LEU A 71 1.96 -7.69 -3.96
CA LEU A 71 0.98 -7.73 -2.88
C LEU A 71 1.63 -7.88 -1.49
N VAL A 72 2.67 -8.70 -1.36
CA VAL A 72 3.45 -8.84 -0.12
C VAL A 72 4.01 -7.49 0.34
N PHE A 73 4.46 -6.64 -0.58
CA PHE A 73 5.00 -5.31 -0.26
C PHE A 73 3.89 -4.32 0.07
N ILE A 74 2.74 -4.39 -0.62
CA ILE A 74 1.55 -3.60 -0.29
C ILE A 74 1.09 -3.92 1.14
N CYS A 75 1.00 -5.20 1.49
CA CYS A 75 0.68 -5.66 2.84
C CYS A 75 1.68 -5.14 3.89
N LYS A 76 2.99 -5.17 3.59
CA LYS A 76 4.03 -4.62 4.48
C LYS A 76 3.91 -3.11 4.65
N ALA A 77 3.63 -2.38 3.57
CA ALA A 77 3.39 -0.93 3.64
C ALA A 77 2.18 -0.61 4.52
N ILE A 78 1.05 -1.30 4.32
CA ILE A 78 -0.16 -1.13 5.15
C ILE A 78 0.10 -1.50 6.61
N ALA A 79 0.85 -2.57 6.86
CA ALA A 79 1.20 -2.99 8.20
C ALA A 79 2.15 -1.99 8.88
N SER A 80 2.82 -1.08 8.18
CA SER A 80 3.75 -0.12 8.79
C SER A 80 3.08 0.90 9.71
N TRP A 81 1.79 1.19 9.50
CA TRP A 81 1.01 2.17 10.27
C TRP A 81 0.90 1.78 11.74
N HIS A 82 1.40 2.60 12.66
CA HIS A 82 1.17 2.46 14.10
C HIS A 82 -0.29 2.78 14.40
N GLU A 83 -0.74 3.95 13.94
CA GLU A 83 -2.10 4.43 14.07
C GLU A 83 -2.52 5.14 12.77
N ILE A 84 -3.68 4.80 12.22
CA ILE A 84 -4.29 5.56 11.12
C ILE A 84 -5.36 6.45 11.75
N ARG A 85 -5.19 7.77 11.66
CA ARG A 85 -6.14 8.74 12.23
C ARG A 85 -7.27 9.05 11.26
N SER A 86 -6.98 9.10 9.97
CA SER A 86 -8.01 9.27 8.94
C SER A 86 -8.88 8.02 8.78
N GLU A 87 -10.16 8.14 9.12
CA GLU A 87 -11.16 7.09 8.90
C GLU A 87 -11.28 6.71 7.42
N ASP A 88 -11.19 7.69 6.51
CA ASP A 88 -11.18 7.44 5.06
C ASP A 88 -10.02 6.52 4.67
N VAL A 89 -8.79 6.85 5.07
CA VAL A 89 -7.60 6.06 4.72
C VAL A 89 -7.71 4.66 5.29
N ASN A 90 -8.24 4.52 6.52
CA ASN A 90 -8.48 3.23 7.13
C ASN A 90 -9.47 2.38 6.32
N SER A 91 -10.58 2.99 5.88
CA SER A 91 -11.58 2.35 5.02
C SER A 91 -10.99 1.95 3.66
N GLU A 92 -10.26 2.84 3.01
CA GLU A 92 -9.61 2.62 1.71
C GLU A 92 -8.63 1.43 1.76
N VAL A 93 -7.77 1.41 2.77
CA VAL A 93 -6.80 0.32 3.00
C VAL A 93 -7.52 -1.01 3.27
N SER A 94 -8.57 -0.99 4.09
CA SER A 94 -9.38 -2.18 4.38
C SER A 94 -10.05 -2.73 3.12
N GLN A 95 -10.60 -1.86 2.27
CA GLN A 95 -11.20 -2.24 1.00
C GLN A 95 -10.17 -2.85 0.04
N VAL A 96 -8.95 -2.30 -0.02
CA VAL A 96 -7.87 -2.86 -0.85
C VAL A 96 -7.51 -4.28 -0.40
N LEU A 97 -7.29 -4.50 0.89
CA LEU A 97 -6.94 -5.83 1.41
C LEU A 97 -8.06 -6.85 1.17
N ASN A 98 -9.31 -6.47 1.47
CA ASN A 98 -10.47 -7.33 1.23
C ASN A 98 -10.70 -7.59 -0.26
N GLY A 99 -10.44 -6.61 -1.12
CA GLY A 99 -10.48 -6.76 -2.57
C GLY A 99 -9.48 -7.80 -3.07
N TYR A 100 -8.23 -7.76 -2.59
CA TYR A 100 -7.25 -8.80 -2.93
C TYR A 100 -7.64 -10.17 -2.39
N LYS A 101 -8.14 -10.25 -1.15
CA LYS A 101 -8.63 -11.51 -0.57
C LYS A 101 -9.74 -12.14 -1.41
N GLN A 102 -10.71 -11.35 -1.84
CA GLN A 102 -11.80 -11.81 -2.70
C GLN A 102 -11.29 -12.23 -4.09
N MET A 103 -10.40 -11.42 -4.69
CA MET A 103 -9.87 -11.67 -6.03
C MET A 103 -8.99 -12.94 -6.08
N LEU A 104 -8.17 -13.18 -5.05
CA LEU A 104 -7.24 -14.32 -5.01
C LEU A 104 -7.89 -15.60 -4.49
N GLY A 105 -8.98 -15.52 -3.72
CA GLY A 105 -9.68 -16.69 -3.18
C GLY A 105 -8.72 -17.62 -2.44
N ASN A 106 -8.60 -18.87 -2.92
CA ASN A 106 -7.72 -19.88 -2.31
C ASN A 106 -6.24 -19.47 -2.31
N SER A 107 -5.78 -18.70 -3.30
CA SER A 107 -4.39 -18.22 -3.39
C SER A 107 -4.07 -17.12 -2.37
N TRP A 108 -5.07 -16.54 -1.71
CA TRP A 108 -4.85 -15.58 -0.62
C TRP A 108 -4.05 -16.22 0.53
N ALA A 109 -4.33 -17.49 0.86
CA ALA A 109 -3.65 -18.19 1.95
C ALA A 109 -2.14 -18.34 1.69
N GLU A 110 -1.75 -18.58 0.44
CA GLU A 110 -0.34 -18.65 0.04
C GLU A 110 0.35 -17.29 0.20
N CYS A 111 -0.28 -16.21 -0.30
CA CYS A 111 0.24 -14.85 -0.12
C CYS A 111 0.34 -14.47 1.37
N TRP A 112 -0.68 -14.81 2.16
CA TRP A 112 -0.72 -14.55 3.59
C TRP A 112 0.36 -15.36 4.34
N SER A 113 0.66 -16.58 3.90
CA SER A 113 1.70 -17.42 4.47
C SER A 113 3.09 -16.79 4.33
N ALA A 114 3.35 -16.11 3.20
CA ALA A 114 4.60 -15.44 2.87
C ALA A 114 4.88 -14.15 3.68
N LEU A 115 3.90 -13.65 4.43
CA LEU A 115 4.09 -12.51 5.32
C LEU A 115 4.80 -12.93 6.61
N ASP A 116 5.58 -12.01 7.19
CA ASP A 116 6.22 -12.21 8.49
C ASP A 116 5.16 -12.14 9.61
N PRO A 117 5.32 -12.88 10.73
CA PRO A 117 4.31 -12.89 11.82
C PRO A 117 3.89 -11.50 12.33
N PRO A 118 4.80 -10.53 12.55
CA PRO A 118 4.42 -9.18 13.01
C PRO A 118 3.56 -8.43 12.00
N VAL A 119 3.76 -8.68 10.69
CA VAL A 119 2.96 -8.08 9.63
C VAL A 119 1.53 -8.64 9.68
N LYS A 120 1.37 -9.95 9.87
CA LYS A 120 0.04 -10.59 9.99
C LYS A 120 -0.75 -10.05 11.18
N GLU A 121 -0.10 -9.92 12.33
CA GLU A 121 -0.72 -9.38 13.55
C GLU A 121 -1.22 -7.94 13.33
N ARG A 122 -0.40 -7.09 12.70
CA ARG A 122 -0.80 -5.71 12.38
C ARG A 122 -1.89 -5.63 11.32
N LEU A 123 -2.00 -6.61 10.42
CA LEU A 123 -3.05 -6.66 9.41
C LEU A 123 -4.37 -7.23 9.94
N ALA A 124 -4.34 -8.03 11.02
CA ALA A 124 -5.54 -8.64 11.61
C ALA A 124 -6.60 -7.59 12.04
N ARG A 125 -6.19 -6.35 12.34
CA ARG A 125 -7.11 -5.24 12.65
C ARG A 125 -8.04 -4.85 11.49
N TYR A 126 -7.71 -5.22 10.26
CA TYR A 126 -8.50 -4.95 9.06
C TYR A 126 -9.44 -6.11 8.67
N GLN A 127 -9.56 -7.12 9.54
CA GLN A 127 -10.47 -8.28 9.37
C GLN A 127 -10.24 -9.08 8.07
N VAL A 128 -8.98 -9.14 7.61
CA VAL A 128 -8.54 -9.82 6.40
C VAL A 128 -7.98 -11.21 6.66
#